data_AF-A0A8C8RU61-F1
#
_entry.id   AF-A0A8C8RU61-F1
#
_cell.length_a   1.000
_cell.length_b   1.000
_cell.length_c   1.000
_cell.angle_alpha   90.00
_cell.angle_beta   90.00
_cell.angle_gamma   90.00
#
_symmetry.space_group_name_H-M   'P 1'
#
loop_
_entity.id
_entity.type
_entity.pdbx_description
1 polymer ?
#
loop_
_entity_poly.entity_id
_entity_poly.type
_entity_poly.pdbx_seq_one_letter_code
_entity_poly.pdbx_strand_id
1 'polypeptide(L)'
;LCLLHFSLIMLFSTEISSLHCTALYFQQNKLNQDSLELLEKMRGNIPSQCINERTAFKPTQDIVQLPLYEKENVKVTIQWLLQEIFSIFSKNLTQTSWDRSLIVRFQNGLYQQIQRLEACMRALEEKELSNPESEDFQLTSRRVKKYFLEIAAFLKEKQYSLCAWEIVHREIAKWFQLIDKLTRRLK
;
A
#
# COMPACT_ATOMS: atom_id res chain seq x y z
N LEU A 1 42.67 -8.58 9.49
CA LEU A 1 41.55 -9.50 9.19
C LEU A 1 40.16 -8.86 9.37
N CYS A 2 39.89 -8.13 10.47
CA CYS A 2 38.56 -7.52 10.70
C CYS A 2 38.10 -6.57 9.58
N LEU A 3 38.95 -5.64 9.15
CA LEU A 3 38.59 -4.65 8.11
C LEU A 3 38.18 -5.30 6.78
N LEU A 4 38.82 -6.43 6.42
CA LEU A 4 38.56 -7.18 5.20
C LEU A 4 37.23 -7.96 5.29
N HIS A 5 36.91 -8.47 6.48
CA HIS A 5 35.60 -9.08 6.77
C HIS A 5 34.47 -8.05 6.73
N PHE A 6 34.65 -6.88 7.35
CA PHE A 6 33.66 -5.80 7.31
C PHE A 6 33.44 -5.30 5.88
N SER A 7 34.49 -5.12 5.08
CA SER A 7 34.35 -4.70 3.69
C SER A 7 33.70 -5.77 2.81
N LEU A 8 33.99 -7.06 3.00
CA LEU A 8 33.28 -8.15 2.33
C LEU A 8 31.78 -8.16 2.70
N ILE A 9 31.44 -8.03 3.98
CA ILE A 9 30.03 -7.99 4.44
C ILE A 9 29.28 -6.81 3.81
N MET A 10 29.89 -5.63 3.75
CA MET A 10 29.31 -4.44 3.12
C MET A 10 29.16 -4.59 1.58
N LEU A 11 30.11 -5.23 0.92
CA LEU A 11 30.02 -5.52 -0.52
C LEU A 11 28.90 -6.52 -0.83
N PHE A 12 28.78 -7.59 -0.03
CA PHE A 12 27.69 -8.55 -0.21
C PHE A 12 26.32 -7.96 0.13
N SER A 13 26.21 -7.09 1.15
CA SER A 13 24.94 -6.45 1.49
C SER A 13 24.48 -5.46 0.41
N THR A 14 25.41 -4.74 -0.22
CA THR A 14 25.10 -3.79 -1.31
C THR A 14 24.74 -4.51 -2.62
N GLU A 15 25.41 -5.61 -2.97
CA GLU A 15 25.05 -6.44 -4.13
C GLU A 15 23.65 -7.06 -4.00
N ILE A 16 23.34 -7.67 -2.86
CA ILE A 16 22.02 -8.29 -2.59
C ILE A 16 20.90 -7.23 -2.65
N SER A 17 21.16 -6.05 -2.09
CA SER A 17 20.18 -4.96 -2.04
C SER A 17 19.97 -4.31 -3.42
N SER A 18 21.02 -4.20 -4.23
CA SER A 18 20.93 -3.73 -5.63
C SER A 18 20.13 -4.70 -6.50
N LEU A 19 20.33 -6.01 -6.34
CA LEU A 19 19.61 -7.06 -7.04
C LEU A 19 18.12 -7.05 -6.70
N HIS A 20 17.78 -6.76 -5.44
CA HIS A 20 16.40 -6.56 -5.00
C HIS A 20 15.72 -5.37 -5.69
N CYS A 21 16.46 -4.30 -5.99
CA CYS A 21 15.94 -3.14 -6.70
C CYS A 21 15.81 -3.35 -8.22
N THR A 22 16.71 -4.10 -8.86
CA THR A 22 16.72 -4.27 -10.34
C THR A 22 15.42 -4.87 -10.87
N ALA A 23 14.79 -5.76 -10.11
CA ALA A 23 13.53 -6.40 -10.47
C ALA A 23 12.30 -5.78 -9.79
N LEU A 24 12.45 -4.65 -9.08
CA LEU A 24 11.40 -4.08 -8.23
C LEU A 24 10.11 -3.83 -9.01
N TYR A 25 10.20 -3.22 -10.20
CA TYR A 25 9.04 -2.97 -11.06
C TYR A 25 8.27 -4.26 -11.36
N PHE A 26 8.95 -5.29 -11.86
CA PHE A 26 8.31 -6.56 -12.26
C PHE A 26 7.67 -7.26 -11.06
N GLN A 27 8.38 -7.29 -9.93
CA GLN A 27 7.89 -7.92 -8.71
C GLN A 27 6.70 -7.18 -8.11
N GLN A 28 6.79 -5.85 -8.01
CA GLN A 28 5.70 -5.01 -7.51
C GLN A 28 4.48 -5.13 -8.40
N ASN A 29 4.65 -5.14 -9.73
CA ASN A 29 3.57 -5.33 -10.68
C ASN A 29 2.87 -6.69 -10.46
N LYS A 30 3.64 -7.78 -10.31
CA LYS A 30 3.07 -9.10 -10.03
C LYS A 30 2.28 -9.11 -8.71
N LEU A 31 2.87 -8.61 -7.63
CA LEU A 31 2.23 -8.60 -6.32
C LEU A 31 0.98 -7.70 -6.27
N ASN A 32 0.96 -6.58 -7.00
CA ASN A 32 -0.24 -5.76 -7.15
C ASN A 32 -1.37 -6.51 -7.86
N GLN A 33 -1.04 -7.25 -8.93
CA GLN A 33 -2.03 -8.03 -9.67
C GLN A 33 -2.58 -9.17 -8.79
N ASP A 34 -1.72 -9.87 -8.06
CA ASP A 34 -2.13 -10.88 -7.08
C ASP A 34 -3.04 -10.27 -5.99
N SER A 35 -2.71 -9.07 -5.49
CA SER A 35 -3.54 -8.34 -4.52
C SER A 35 -4.91 -7.95 -5.09
N LEU A 36 -4.97 -7.45 -6.33
CA LEU A 36 -6.22 -7.12 -7.01
C LEU A 36 -7.09 -8.38 -7.21
N GLU A 37 -6.49 -9.50 -7.64
CA GLU A 37 -7.19 -10.77 -7.80
C GLU A 37 -7.77 -11.27 -6.47
N LEU A 38 -7.01 -11.16 -5.38
CA LEU A 38 -7.47 -11.52 -4.04
C LEU A 38 -8.63 -10.63 -3.57
N LEU A 39 -8.56 -9.31 -3.80
CA LEU A 39 -9.68 -8.39 -3.53
C LEU A 39 -10.91 -8.77 -4.34
N GLU A 40 -10.77 -9.08 -5.63
CA GLU A 40 -11.91 -9.54 -6.45
C GLU A 40 -12.51 -10.85 -5.91
N LYS A 41 -11.69 -11.78 -5.44
CA LYS A 41 -12.16 -13.04 -4.83
C LYS A 41 -12.81 -12.85 -3.46
N MET A 42 -12.37 -11.85 -2.70
CA MET A 42 -12.97 -11.46 -1.42
C MET A 42 -14.23 -10.61 -1.61
N ARG A 43 -14.62 -10.27 -2.85
CA ARG A 43 -15.83 -9.47 -3.10
C ARG A 43 -17.07 -10.23 -2.64
N GLY A 44 -17.66 -9.77 -1.53
CA GLY A 44 -18.97 -10.21 -1.09
C GLY A 44 -20.09 -9.56 -1.89
N ASN A 45 -21.27 -10.17 -1.81
CA ASN A 45 -22.51 -9.47 -2.16
C ASN A 45 -22.76 -8.42 -1.09
N ILE A 46 -23.01 -7.17 -1.49
CA ILE A 46 -23.44 -6.13 -0.56
C ILE A 46 -24.92 -6.38 -0.26
N PRO A 47 -25.30 -6.71 0.99
CA PRO A 47 -26.71 -6.80 1.36
C PRO A 47 -27.43 -5.47 1.14
N SER A 48 -28.71 -5.51 0.78
CA SER A 48 -29.50 -4.30 0.53
C SER A 48 -29.53 -3.36 1.74
N GLN A 49 -29.46 -3.89 2.96
CA GLN A 49 -29.36 -3.06 4.18
C GLN A 49 -28.10 -2.18 4.24
N CYS A 50 -27.06 -2.49 3.47
CA CYS A 50 -25.80 -1.74 3.46
C CYS A 50 -25.81 -0.56 2.46
N ILE A 51 -26.89 -0.37 1.69
CA ILE A 51 -26.96 0.67 0.63
C ILE A 51 -26.79 2.08 1.22
N ASN A 52 -27.34 2.34 2.41
CA ASN A 52 -27.29 3.65 3.06
C ASN A 52 -25.87 4.09 3.45
N GLU A 53 -24.93 3.15 3.56
CA GLU A 53 -23.55 3.43 3.95
C GLU A 53 -22.63 3.68 2.73
N ARG A 54 -23.14 3.52 1.49
CA ARG A 54 -22.36 3.60 0.25
C ARG A 54 -21.70 4.96 0.00
N THR A 55 -22.25 6.02 0.59
CA THR A 55 -21.76 7.41 0.46
C THR A 55 -20.92 7.84 1.67
N ALA A 56 -20.37 6.89 2.45
CA ALA A 56 -19.57 7.20 3.63
C ALA A 56 -18.27 7.96 3.34
N PHE A 57 -17.73 7.83 2.12
CA PHE A 57 -16.45 8.42 1.75
C PHE A 57 -16.56 9.30 0.51
N LYS A 58 -15.73 10.34 0.46
CA LYS A 58 -15.52 11.10 -0.76
C LYS A 58 -14.88 10.20 -1.83
N PRO A 59 -15.19 10.40 -3.11
CA PRO A 59 -14.52 9.71 -4.21
C PRO A 59 -12.99 9.82 -4.07
N THR A 60 -12.29 8.69 -4.22
CA THR A 60 -10.82 8.63 -4.17
C THR A 60 -10.17 9.60 -5.17
N GLN A 61 -10.82 9.85 -6.30
CA GLN A 61 -10.38 10.79 -7.33
C GLN A 61 -10.33 12.25 -6.83
N ASP A 62 -11.17 12.63 -5.87
CA ASP A 62 -11.20 13.97 -5.29
C ASP A 62 -10.10 14.18 -4.24
N ILE A 63 -9.56 13.08 -3.72
CA ILE A 63 -8.47 13.07 -2.73
C ILE A 63 -7.12 13.10 -3.41
N VAL A 64 -7.02 12.40 -4.54
CA VAL A 64 -5.77 12.18 -5.26
C VAL A 64 -5.57 13.28 -6.30
N GLN A 65 -4.82 14.31 -5.93
CA GLN A 65 -4.27 15.26 -6.90
C GLN A 65 -2.89 14.80 -7.35
N LEU A 66 -2.59 14.98 -8.64
CA LEU A 66 -1.44 14.42 -9.36
C LEU A 66 -0.02 14.96 -9.08
N PRO A 67 0.25 15.95 -8.19
CA PRO A 67 1.63 16.38 -7.93
C PRO A 67 2.49 15.36 -7.18
N LEU A 68 1.90 14.30 -6.60
CA LEU A 68 2.56 13.31 -5.73
C LEU A 68 3.74 12.53 -6.36
N TYR A 69 4.03 12.68 -7.65
CA TYR A 69 4.57 11.56 -8.45
C TYR A 69 5.86 11.85 -9.22
N GLU A 70 6.81 12.56 -8.61
CA GLU A 70 8.21 12.55 -9.05
C GLU A 70 8.84 11.18 -8.75
N LYS A 71 9.73 10.68 -9.63
CA LYS A 71 10.19 9.28 -9.62
C LYS A 71 10.73 8.79 -8.27
N GLU A 72 11.46 9.63 -7.53
CA GLU A 72 11.97 9.31 -6.19
C GLU A 72 10.84 9.13 -5.17
N ASN A 73 9.81 9.97 -5.25
CA ASN A 73 8.65 9.93 -4.36
C ASN A 73 7.69 8.79 -4.67
N VAL A 74 7.73 8.19 -5.87
CA VAL A 74 6.81 7.10 -6.24
C VAL A 74 7.00 5.85 -5.38
N LYS A 75 8.25 5.44 -5.07
CA LYS A 75 8.50 4.25 -4.23
C LYS A 75 8.01 4.46 -2.80
N VAL A 76 8.35 5.61 -2.22
CA VAL A 76 7.90 6.03 -0.88
C VAL A 76 6.38 6.10 -0.83
N THR A 77 5.75 6.67 -1.86
CA THR A 77 4.29 6.78 -1.97
C THR A 77 3.62 5.41 -2.03
N ILE A 78 4.13 4.49 -2.85
CA ILE A 78 3.58 3.12 -2.95
C ILE A 78 3.72 2.41 -1.60
N GLN A 79 4.90 2.46 -0.98
CA GLN A 79 5.13 1.83 0.32
C GLN A 79 4.17 2.38 1.38
N TRP A 80 4.04 3.71 1.46
CA TRP A 80 3.18 4.37 2.42
C TRP A 80 1.70 3.99 2.21
N LEU A 81 1.21 4.00 0.97
CA LEU A 81 -0.16 3.55 0.67
C LEU A 81 -0.38 2.09 1.08
N LEU A 82 0.59 1.20 0.82
CA LEU A 82 0.51 -0.20 1.22
C LEU A 82 0.48 -0.36 2.74
N GLN A 83 1.26 0.44 3.49
CA GLN A 83 1.24 0.45 4.95
C GLN A 83 -0.12 0.89 5.50
N GLU A 84 -0.72 1.95 4.94
CA GLU A 84 -2.06 2.39 5.33
C GLU A 84 -3.11 1.31 5.07
N ILE A 85 -3.05 0.65 3.90
CA ILE A 85 -3.95 -0.46 3.58
C ILE A 85 -3.73 -1.65 4.53
N PHE A 86 -2.48 -2.01 4.81
CA PHE A 86 -2.16 -3.08 5.75
C PHE A 86 -2.68 -2.78 7.16
N SER A 87 -2.58 -1.53 7.60
CA SER A 87 -3.14 -1.06 8.88
C SER A 87 -4.67 -1.22 8.93
N ILE A 88 -5.38 -0.91 7.83
CA ILE A 88 -6.82 -1.16 7.72
C ILE A 88 -7.11 -2.66 7.84
N PHE A 89 -6.44 -3.50 7.05
CA PHE A 89 -6.66 -4.95 7.06
C PHE A 89 -6.15 -5.67 8.31
N SER A 90 -5.41 -4.99 9.19
CA SER A 90 -5.00 -5.54 10.49
C SER A 90 -6.04 -5.34 11.60
N LYS A 91 -7.16 -4.69 11.29
CA LYS A 91 -8.28 -4.48 12.24
C LYS A 91 -9.14 -5.73 12.39
N ASN A 92 -10.20 -5.62 13.20
CA ASN A 92 -11.12 -6.73 13.44
C ASN A 92 -11.90 -7.12 12.18
N LEU A 93 -11.59 -8.28 11.61
CA LEU A 93 -12.20 -8.85 10.41
C LEU A 93 -13.24 -9.95 10.70
N THR A 94 -13.60 -10.17 11.98
CA THR A 94 -14.45 -11.31 12.41
C THR A 94 -15.86 -11.31 11.82
N GLN A 95 -16.40 -10.14 11.46
CA GLN A 95 -17.74 -10.02 10.87
C GLN A 95 -17.70 -9.96 9.33
N THR A 96 -16.54 -10.12 8.71
CA THR A 96 -16.46 -10.21 7.24
C THR A 96 -17.03 -11.54 6.76
N SER A 97 -17.54 -11.56 5.52
CA SER A 97 -18.00 -12.79 4.86
C SER A 97 -16.87 -13.51 4.11
N TRP A 98 -15.65 -12.98 4.18
CA TRP A 98 -14.53 -13.37 3.31
C TRP A 98 -13.83 -14.63 3.83
N ASP A 99 -13.33 -15.45 2.92
CA ASP A 99 -12.53 -16.62 3.26
C ASP A 99 -11.24 -16.17 3.98
N ARG A 100 -11.03 -16.70 5.20
CA ARG A 100 -9.88 -16.39 6.04
C ARG A 100 -8.54 -16.68 5.36
N SER A 101 -8.48 -17.69 4.50
CA SER A 101 -7.27 -18.00 3.72
C SER A 101 -6.94 -16.91 2.71
N LEU A 102 -7.95 -16.29 2.08
CA LEU A 102 -7.75 -15.17 1.17
C LEU A 102 -7.27 -13.93 1.90
N ILE A 103 -7.84 -13.64 3.07
CA ILE A 103 -7.40 -12.54 3.96
C ILE A 103 -5.91 -12.69 4.31
N VAL A 104 -5.51 -13.86 4.78
CA VAL A 104 -4.11 -14.12 5.18
C VAL A 104 -3.17 -13.99 3.98
N ARG A 105 -3.55 -14.53 2.81
CA ARG A 105 -2.76 -14.37 1.58
C ARG A 105 -2.61 -12.90 1.18
N PHE A 106 -3.68 -12.12 1.31
CA PHE A 106 -3.67 -10.70 0.99
C PHE A 106 -2.77 -9.91 1.95
N GLN A 107 -2.91 -10.11 3.26
CA GLN A 107 -2.06 -9.49 4.28
C GLN A 107 -0.57 -9.85 4.10
N ASN A 108 -0.27 -11.12 3.80
CA ASN A 108 1.09 -11.56 3.52
C ASN A 108 1.64 -10.90 2.24
N GLY A 109 0.82 -10.80 1.19
CA GLY A 109 1.18 -10.10 -0.05
C GLY A 109 1.49 -8.63 0.18
N LEU A 110 0.70 -7.93 1.00
CA LEU A 110 0.96 -6.55 1.42
C LEU A 110 2.29 -6.43 2.17
N TYR A 111 2.49 -7.26 3.19
CA TYR A 111 3.72 -7.26 3.98
C TYR A 111 4.97 -7.49 3.11
N GLN A 112 4.89 -8.45 2.18
CA GLN A 112 5.98 -8.72 1.24
C GLN A 112 6.31 -7.52 0.34
N GLN A 113 5.29 -6.80 -0.17
CA GLN A 113 5.50 -5.60 -0.97
C GLN A 113 6.19 -4.51 -0.16
N ILE A 114 5.70 -4.24 1.06
CA ILE A 114 6.26 -3.24 1.97
C ILE A 114 7.74 -3.53 2.24
N GLN A 115 8.06 -4.76 2.69
CA GLN A 115 9.44 -5.14 3.02
C GLN A 115 10.41 -5.01 1.83
N ARG A 116 9.95 -5.32 0.61
CA ARG A 116 10.78 -5.18 -0.60
C ARG A 116 11.05 -3.73 -0.96
N LEU A 117 10.04 -2.87 -0.87
CA LEU A 117 10.22 -1.43 -1.10
C LEU A 117 11.18 -0.85 -0.05
N GLU A 118 10.99 -1.20 1.23
CA GLU A 118 11.86 -0.84 2.35
C GLU A 118 13.32 -1.26 2.14
N ALA A 119 13.55 -2.50 1.70
CA ALA A 119 14.89 -3.00 1.40
C ALA A 119 15.52 -2.27 0.22
N CYS A 120 14.73 -2.00 -0.84
CA CYS A 120 15.24 -1.29 -2.00
C CYS A 120 15.58 0.19 -1.70
N MET A 121 14.77 0.88 -0.90
CA MET A 121 15.04 2.28 -0.55
C MET A 121 16.26 2.41 0.37
N ARG A 122 16.42 1.52 1.36
CA ARG A 122 17.64 1.49 2.19
C ARG A 122 18.92 1.31 1.36
N ALA A 123 18.86 0.53 0.29
CA ALA A 123 19.97 0.35 -0.65
C ALA A 123 20.35 1.62 -1.44
N LEU A 124 19.40 2.54 -1.58
CA LEU A 124 19.52 3.76 -2.38
C LEU A 124 19.77 5.00 -1.52
N GLU A 125 19.29 5.03 -0.27
CA GLU A 125 19.60 6.07 0.72
C GLU A 125 21.10 6.14 1.05
N GLU A 126 21.87 5.06 0.81
CA GLU A 126 23.34 5.11 0.84
C GLU A 126 23.95 5.92 -0.33
N LYS A 127 23.16 6.39 -1.31
CA LYS A 127 23.64 7.06 -2.53
C LYS A 127 23.09 8.46 -2.81
N GLU A 128 21.96 8.88 -2.23
CA GLU A 128 21.28 10.14 -2.62
C GLU A 128 20.94 10.98 -1.38
N LEU A 129 21.41 12.24 -1.33
CA LEU A 129 20.92 13.24 -0.37
C LEU A 129 19.51 13.67 -0.79
N SER A 130 18.52 13.41 0.07
CA SER A 130 17.12 13.77 -0.16
C SER A 130 16.93 15.27 -0.44
N ASN A 131 16.38 15.61 -1.61
CA ASN A 131 15.85 16.95 -1.87
C ASN A 131 14.63 17.24 -0.98
N PRO A 132 14.36 18.52 -0.62
CA PRO A 132 13.18 18.88 0.16
C PRO A 132 11.89 18.51 -0.59
N GLU A 133 10.94 17.88 0.10
CA GLU A 133 9.62 17.57 -0.46
C GLU A 133 8.89 18.85 -0.91
N SER A 134 8.24 18.81 -2.08
CA SER A 134 7.44 19.94 -2.56
C SER A 134 6.22 20.19 -1.65
N GLU A 135 5.81 21.46 -1.54
CA GLU A 135 4.62 21.85 -0.76
C GLU A 135 3.36 21.07 -1.20
N ASP A 136 3.22 20.86 -2.50
CA ASP A 136 2.10 20.14 -3.13
C ASP A 136 2.09 18.65 -2.77
N PHE A 137 3.27 18.03 -2.65
CA PHE A 137 3.41 16.65 -2.14
C PHE A 137 2.94 16.57 -0.68
N GLN A 138 3.41 17.47 0.18
CA GLN A 138 3.04 17.49 1.60
C GLN A 138 1.54 17.71 1.82
N LEU A 139 0.92 18.59 1.02
CA LEU A 139 -0.53 18.82 1.07
C LEU A 139 -1.31 17.58 0.66
N THR A 140 -0.89 16.92 -0.43
CA THR A 140 -1.59 15.73 -0.91
C THR A 140 -1.40 14.55 0.05
N SER A 141 -0.19 14.32 0.57
CA SER A 141 0.09 13.33 1.60
C SER A 141 -0.81 13.51 2.83
N ARG A 142 -0.97 14.75 3.32
CA ARG A 142 -1.90 15.08 4.42
C ARG A 142 -3.35 14.73 4.10
N ARG A 143 -3.84 15.01 2.88
CA ARG A 143 -5.21 14.67 2.45
C ARG A 143 -5.43 13.16 2.41
N VAL A 144 -4.49 12.42 1.83
CA VAL A 144 -4.58 10.96 1.76
C VAL A 144 -4.51 10.34 3.17
N LYS A 145 -3.64 10.85 4.05
CA LYS A 145 -3.56 10.40 5.45
C LYS A 145 -4.88 10.61 6.18
N LYS A 146 -5.49 11.79 6.02
CA LYS A 146 -6.81 12.08 6.57
C LYS A 146 -7.87 11.10 6.07
N TYR A 147 -7.82 10.73 4.79
CA TYR A 147 -8.76 9.77 4.21
C TYR A 147 -8.66 8.37 4.85
N PHE A 148 -7.45 7.85 5.05
CA PHE A 148 -7.29 6.55 5.72
C PHE A 148 -7.70 6.59 7.20
N LEU A 149 -7.49 7.73 7.88
CA LEU A 149 -8.03 7.94 9.23
C LEU A 149 -9.57 7.95 9.24
N GLU A 150 -10.21 8.56 8.25
CA GLU A 150 -11.67 8.53 8.08
C GLU A 150 -12.18 7.10 7.85
N ILE A 151 -11.48 6.29 7.03
CA ILE A 151 -11.80 4.85 6.87
C ILE A 151 -11.71 4.11 8.21
N ALA A 152 -10.62 4.30 8.95
CA ALA A 152 -10.43 3.65 10.24
C ALA A 152 -11.50 4.05 11.27
N ALA A 153 -11.88 5.34 11.28
CA ALA A 153 -12.93 5.86 12.14
C ALA A 153 -14.30 5.27 11.76
N PHE A 154 -14.63 5.22 10.47
CA PHE A 154 -15.87 4.62 9.96
C PHE A 154 -16.00 3.15 10.37
N LEU A 155 -14.95 2.35 10.20
CA LEU A 155 -14.95 0.95 10.65
C LEU A 155 -15.24 0.84 12.14
N LYS A 156 -14.67 1.73 12.96
CA LYS A 156 -14.89 1.74 14.41
C LYS A 156 -16.32 2.16 14.77
N GLU A 157 -16.84 3.21 14.14
CA GLU A 157 -18.21 3.71 14.34
C GLU A 157 -19.24 2.63 14.00
N LYS A 158 -19.02 1.92 12.91
CA LYS A 158 -19.87 0.80 12.45
C LYS A 158 -19.57 -0.52 13.14
N GLN A 159 -18.75 -0.51 14.19
CA GLN A 159 -18.38 -1.70 14.98
C GLN A 159 -17.86 -2.87 14.12
N TYR A 160 -17.13 -2.54 13.05
CA TYR A 160 -16.56 -3.50 12.10
C TYR A 160 -17.61 -4.40 11.45
N SER A 161 -18.82 -3.89 11.22
CA SER A 161 -19.90 -4.63 10.60
C SER A 161 -19.56 -5.14 9.19
N LEU A 162 -20.27 -6.17 8.75
CA LEU A 162 -20.17 -6.69 7.38
C LEU A 162 -20.37 -5.56 6.35
N CYS A 163 -21.38 -4.69 6.54
CA CYS A 163 -21.65 -3.56 5.65
C CYS A 163 -20.44 -2.62 5.55
N ALA A 164 -19.86 -2.26 6.69
CA ALA A 164 -18.72 -1.37 6.73
C ALA A 164 -17.52 -1.96 5.98
N TRP A 165 -17.26 -3.25 6.18
CA TRP A 165 -16.17 -3.94 5.50
C TRP A 165 -16.38 -4.05 3.99
N GLU A 166 -17.59 -4.34 3.52
CA GLU A 166 -17.86 -4.40 2.08
C GLU A 166 -17.68 -3.04 1.39
N ILE A 167 -17.95 -1.93 2.10
CA ILE A 167 -17.72 -0.58 1.59
C ILE A 167 -16.23 -0.26 1.56
N VAL A 168 -15.54 -0.49 2.69
CA VAL A 168 -14.10 -0.26 2.78
C VAL A 168 -13.35 -1.09 1.76
N HIS A 169 -13.73 -2.35 1.56
CA HIS A 169 -13.15 -3.23 0.54
C HIS A 169 -13.19 -2.61 -0.86
N ARG A 170 -14.32 -1.99 -1.25
CA ARG A 170 -14.45 -1.31 -2.54
C ARG A 170 -13.59 -0.06 -2.64
N GLU A 171 -13.45 0.70 -1.55
CA GLU A 171 -12.53 1.84 -1.53
C GLU A 171 -11.07 1.38 -1.62
N ILE A 172 -10.68 0.33 -0.91
CA ILE A 172 -9.31 -0.21 -0.99
C ILE A 172 -9.00 -0.75 -2.38
N ALA A 173 -9.97 -1.36 -3.08
CA ALA A 173 -9.79 -1.77 -4.48
C ALA A 173 -9.43 -0.58 -5.40
N LYS A 174 -10.04 0.60 -5.19
CA LYS A 174 -9.69 1.82 -5.94
C LYS A 174 -8.27 2.32 -5.60
N TRP A 175 -7.87 2.27 -4.33
CA TRP A 175 -6.50 2.59 -3.93
C TRP A 175 -5.48 1.65 -4.55
N PHE A 176 -5.79 0.36 -4.66
CA PHE A 176 -4.93 -0.60 -5.34
C PHE A 176 -4.80 -0.33 -6.85
N GLN A 177 -5.87 0.11 -7.52
CA GLN A 177 -5.78 0.58 -8.89
C GLN A 177 -4.86 1.81 -9.04
N LEU A 178 -4.84 2.70 -8.05
CA LEU A 178 -3.86 3.80 -8.01
C LEU A 178 -2.44 3.26 -7.84
N ILE A 179 -2.22 2.34 -6.91
CA ILE A 179 -0.90 1.70 -6.70
C ILE A 179 -0.41 1.00 -7.98
N ASP A 180 -1.29 0.32 -8.73
CA ASP A 180 -0.94 -0.28 -10.03
C ASP A 180 -0.48 0.78 -11.04
N LYS A 181 -1.22 1.90 -11.14
CA LYS A 181 -0.82 3.04 -11.99
C LYS A 181 0.52 3.65 -11.58
N LEU A 182 0.79 3.73 -10.27
CA LEU A 182 2.06 4.23 -9.75
C LEU A 182 3.20 3.27 -10.04
N THR A 183 2.96 1.98 -9.90
CA THR A 183 3.94 0.94 -10.16
C THR A 183 4.41 0.98 -11.60
N ARG A 184 3.54 1.30 -12.56
CA ARG A 184 3.91 1.51 -13.97
C ARG A 184 4.92 2.65 -14.19
N ARG A 185 5.06 3.58 -13.25
CA ARG A 185 6.04 4.68 -13.28
C ARG A 185 7.41 4.30 -12.70
N LEU A 186 7.54 3.11 -12.11
CA LEU A 186 8.82 2.57 -11.64
C LEU A 186 9.68 1.98 -12.77
N LYS A 187 9.13 1.88 -13.99
CA LYS A 187 9.86 1.54 -15.21
C LYS A 187 10.74 2.71 -15.67
#